data_AF-A0A0M4K1Y4-F1
#
_entry.id   AF-A0A0M4K1Y4-F1
#
_cell.length_a   1.000
_cell.length_b   1.000
_cell.length_c   1.000
_cell.angle_alpha   90.00
_cell.angle_beta   90.00
_cell.angle_gamma   90.00
#
_symmetry.space_group_name_H-M   'P 1'
#
loop_
_entity.id
_entity.type
_entity.pdbx_description
1 polymer ?
#
loop_
_entity_poly.entity_id
_entity_poly.type
_entity_poly.pdbx_seq_one_letter_code
_entity_poly.pdbx_strand_id
1 'polypeptide(L)'
;MLKNINEISKKIIPLSALNSLNENGYNFFINEVDERTFYEIVEKSDPITSINLLRSFYLYYKIYLNKYLIKPLKLSNSEYLDEVITREINLKQKLDRIIKSLERKIIH
;
A
#
# COMPACT_ATOMS: atom_id res chain seq x y z
N MET A 1 0.40 8.77 21.75
CA MET A 1 0.26 9.12 20.31
C MET A 1 0.92 8.08 19.41
N LEU A 2 2.20 7.75 19.62
CA LEU A 2 2.94 6.72 18.85
C LEU A 2 2.23 5.35 18.80
N LYS A 3 1.65 4.90 19.93
CA LYS A 3 0.88 3.65 20.01
C LYS A 3 -0.31 3.64 19.04
N ASN A 4 -1.05 4.75 18.96
CA ASN A 4 -2.19 4.90 18.04
C ASN A 4 -1.72 4.97 16.58
N ILE A 5 -0.60 5.64 16.29
CA ILE A 5 -0.03 5.67 14.94
C ILE A 5 0.33 4.25 14.50
N ASN A 6 1.03 3.49 15.34
CA ASN A 6 1.42 2.11 15.04
C ASN A 6 0.19 1.20 14.84
N GLU A 7 -0.87 1.35 15.65
CA GLU A 7 -2.11 0.59 15.50
C GLU A 7 -2.87 0.94 14.21
N ILE A 8 -2.91 2.23 13.84
CA ILE A 8 -3.52 2.69 12.59
C ILE A 8 -2.71 2.19 11.39
N SER A 9 -1.38 2.31 11.43
CA SER A 9 -0.48 1.82 10.38
C SER A 9 -0.68 0.33 10.10
N LYS A 10 -0.87 -0.49 11.14
CA LYS A 10 -1.16 -1.94 11.00
C LYS A 10 -2.46 -2.22 10.24
N LYS A 11 -3.41 -1.28 10.19
CA LYS A 11 -4.68 -1.42 9.46
C LYS A 11 -4.63 -0.86 8.05
N ILE A 12 -3.76 0.11 7.78
CA ILE A 12 -3.67 0.77 6.47
C ILE A 12 -3.24 -0.24 5.39
N ILE A 13 -2.18 -1.03 5.63
CA ILE A 13 -1.65 -1.97 4.63
C ILE A 13 -2.69 -3.04 4.24
N PRO A 14 -3.30 -3.78 5.17
CA PRO A 14 -4.34 -4.76 4.84
C PRO A 14 -5.52 -4.16 4.07
N LEU A 15 -5.97 -2.97 4.46
CA LEU A 15 -7.11 -2.30 3.82
C LEU A 15 -6.77 -1.87 2.37
N SER A 16 -5.55 -1.39 2.16
CA SER A 16 -5.05 -1.06 0.82
C SER A 16 -4.91 -2.28 -0.06
N ALA A 17 -4.41 -3.38 0.49
CA ALA A 17 -4.28 -4.65 -0.21
C ALA A 17 -5.65 -5.21 -0.61
N LEU A 18 -6.61 -5.24 0.30
CA LEU A 18 -7.97 -5.69 0.06
C LEU A 18 -8.62 -4.94 -1.10
N ASN A 19 -8.59 -3.61 -1.08
CA ASN A 19 -9.21 -2.82 -2.14
C ASN A 19 -8.48 -2.97 -3.48
N SER A 20 -7.16 -3.09 -3.45
CA SER A 20 -6.40 -3.37 -4.65
C SER A 20 -6.83 -4.69 -5.29
N LEU A 21 -6.98 -5.74 -4.48
CA LEU A 21 -7.43 -7.05 -4.94
C LEU A 21 -8.85 -6.97 -5.51
N ASN A 22 -9.78 -6.34 -4.78
CA ASN A 22 -11.17 -6.20 -5.22
C ASN A 22 -11.31 -5.38 -6.51
N GLU A 23 -10.54 -4.30 -6.67
CA GLU A 23 -10.53 -3.50 -7.90
C GLU A 23 -9.99 -4.27 -9.10
N ASN A 24 -9.09 -5.23 -8.87
CA ASN A 24 -8.50 -6.07 -9.91
C ASN A 24 -9.25 -7.41 -10.07
N GLY A 25 -10.49 -7.50 -9.59
CA GLY A 25 -11.40 -8.63 -9.87
C GLY A 25 -11.23 -9.85 -8.94
N TYR A 26 -10.41 -9.75 -7.89
CA TYR A 26 -10.37 -10.76 -6.85
C TYR A 26 -11.52 -10.54 -5.85
N ASN A 27 -12.11 -11.60 -5.32
CA ASN A 27 -13.20 -11.49 -4.34
C ASN A 27 -12.70 -11.95 -2.96
N PHE A 28 -12.05 -11.04 -2.22
CA PHE A 28 -11.57 -11.32 -0.86
C PHE A 28 -12.40 -10.60 0.21
N PHE A 29 -12.49 -11.21 1.38
CA PHE A 29 -13.01 -10.57 2.59
C PHE A 29 -11.88 -9.94 3.41
N ILE A 30 -12.22 -8.93 4.23
CA ILE A 30 -11.23 -8.15 4.99
C ILE A 30 -10.38 -8.98 5.98
N ASN A 31 -10.88 -10.13 6.42
CA ASN A 31 -10.16 -11.01 7.34
C ASN A 31 -9.18 -11.97 6.65
N GLU A 32 -9.16 -11.97 5.31
CA GLU A 32 -8.40 -12.94 4.50
C GLU A 32 -7.12 -12.33 3.91
N VAL A 33 -6.97 -11.00 3.98
CA VAL A 33 -5.89 -10.28 3.32
C VAL A 33 -4.99 -9.61 4.34
N ASP A 34 -3.75 -10.10 4.45
CA ASP A 34 -2.65 -9.40 5.05
C ASP A 34 -1.60 -8.99 3.99
N GLU A 35 -0.54 -8.30 4.43
CA GLU A 35 0.53 -7.86 3.53
C GLU A 35 1.19 -9.03 2.79
N ARG A 36 1.35 -10.18 3.47
CA ARG A 36 2.01 -11.35 2.92
C ARG A 36 1.13 -11.98 1.83
N THR A 37 -0.15 -12.24 2.13
CA THR A 37 -1.10 -12.79 1.17
C THR A 37 -1.17 -11.92 -0.09
N PHE A 38 -1.18 -10.60 0.07
CA PHE A 38 -1.16 -9.67 -1.07
C PHE A 38 0.07 -9.85 -1.94
N TYR A 39 1.28 -9.86 -1.35
CA TYR A 39 2.50 -10.04 -2.13
C TYR A 39 2.60 -11.43 -2.77
N GLU A 40 2.12 -12.49 -2.12
CA GLU A 40 2.04 -13.83 -2.71
C GLU A 40 1.13 -13.87 -3.95
N ILE A 41 0.03 -13.10 -3.96
CA ILE A 41 -0.83 -12.96 -5.14
C ILE A 41 -0.12 -12.17 -6.23
N VAL A 42 0.49 -11.03 -5.89
CA VAL A 42 1.27 -10.22 -6.84
C VAL A 42 2.37 -11.04 -7.53
N GLU A 43 3.05 -11.92 -6.80
CA GLU A 43 4.11 -12.77 -7.35
C GLU A 43 3.60 -13.89 -8.28
N LYS A 44 2.39 -14.40 -8.03
CA LYS A 44 1.77 -15.47 -8.83
C LYS A 44 1.03 -14.97 -10.06
N SER A 45 0.66 -13.69 -10.09
CA SER A 45 -0.03 -13.07 -11.22
C SER A 45 0.90 -12.82 -12.41
N ASP A 46 0.30 -12.66 -13.60
CA ASP A 46 1.05 -12.21 -14.78
C ASP A 46 1.56 -10.76 -14.58
N PRO A 47 2.63 -10.35 -15.30
CA PRO A 47 3.26 -9.05 -15.07
C PRO A 47 2.31 -7.84 -15.17
N ILE A 48 1.32 -7.87 -16.06
CA ILE A 48 0.38 -6.76 -16.23
C ILE A 48 -0.52 -6.66 -14.99
N THR A 49 -1.08 -7.79 -14.58
CA THR A 49 -1.91 -7.87 -13.36
C THR A 49 -1.11 -7.48 -12.12
N SER A 50 0.14 -7.96 -11.97
CA SER A 50 1.02 -7.58 -10.85
C SER A 50 1.27 -6.07 -10.79
N ILE A 51 1.49 -5.42 -11.94
CA ILE A 51 1.66 -3.96 -12.00
C ILE A 51 0.38 -3.24 -11.58
N ASN A 52 -0.78 -3.67 -12.08
CA ASN A 52 -2.06 -3.05 -11.74
C ASN A 52 -2.36 -3.19 -10.25
N LEU A 53 -2.12 -4.37 -9.66
CA LEU A 53 -2.22 -4.60 -8.22
C LEU A 53 -1.30 -3.66 -7.43
N LEU A 54 -0.02 -3.52 -7.79
CA LEU A 54 0.89 -2.65 -7.06
C LEU A 54 0.51 -1.16 -7.16
N ARG A 55 -0.02 -0.73 -8.32
CA ARG A 55 -0.48 0.65 -8.55
C ARG A 55 -1.76 0.95 -7.74
N SER A 56 -2.77 0.09 -7.81
CA SER A 56 -4.01 0.24 -7.03
C SER A 56 -3.73 0.18 -5.53
N PHE A 57 -2.87 -0.75 -5.07
CA PHE A 57 -2.41 -0.80 -3.68
C PHE A 57 -1.85 0.55 -3.21
N TYR A 58 -0.92 1.14 -3.96
CA TYR A 58 -0.32 2.42 -3.58
C TYR A 58 -1.34 3.57 -3.58
N LEU A 59 -2.28 3.58 -4.52
CA LEU A 59 -3.38 4.54 -4.56
C LEU A 59 -4.19 4.50 -3.25
N TYR A 60 -4.67 3.32 -2.87
CA TYR A 60 -5.44 3.15 -1.63
C TYR A 60 -4.61 3.43 -0.38
N TYR A 61 -3.35 2.99 -0.36
CA TYR A 61 -2.40 3.32 0.70
C TYR A 61 -2.30 4.83 0.91
N LYS A 62 -2.13 5.61 -0.16
CA LYS A 62 -2.04 7.06 -0.07
C LYS A 62 -3.34 7.70 0.43
N ILE A 63 -4.50 7.22 -0.02
CA ILE A 63 -5.81 7.69 0.45
C ILE A 63 -5.95 7.47 1.97
N TYR A 64 -5.67 6.26 2.43
CA TYR A 64 -5.82 5.89 3.84
C TYR A 64 -4.78 6.54 4.74
N LEU A 65 -3.52 6.57 4.30
CA LEU A 65 -2.45 7.27 5.00
C LEU A 65 -2.79 8.75 5.17
N ASN A 66 -3.29 9.41 4.11
CA ASN A 66 -3.65 10.81 4.17
C ASN A 66 -4.81 11.07 5.13
N LYS A 67 -5.85 10.23 5.03
CA LYS A 67 -7.07 10.36 5.86
C LYS A 67 -6.80 10.12 7.34
N TYR A 68 -6.05 9.07 7.67
CA TYR A 68 -5.96 8.57 9.05
C TYR A 68 -4.67 8.97 9.78
N LEU A 69 -3.61 9.35 9.05
CA LEU A 69 -2.35 9.76 9.67
C LEU A 69 -1.95 11.19 9.28
N ILE A 70 -1.71 11.48 7.99
CA ILE A 70 -1.13 12.78 7.58
C ILE A 70 -2.02 13.96 7.99
N LYS A 71 -3.32 13.94 7.66
CA LYS A 71 -4.23 15.04 8.01
C LYS A 71 -4.32 15.24 9.53
N PRO A 72 -4.60 14.20 10.36
CA PRO A 72 -4.60 14.35 11.81
C PRO A 72 -3.28 14.88 12.38
N LEU A 73 -2.14 14.32 11.95
CA LEU A 73 -0.82 14.71 12.46
C LEU A 73 -0.46 16.15 12.07
N LYS A 74 -0.86 16.59 10.88
CA LYS A 74 -0.69 17.97 10.44
C LYS A 74 -1.55 18.94 11.25
N LEU A 75 -2.80 18.58 11.54
CA LEU A 75 -3.69 19.40 12.37
C LEU A 75 -3.19 19.52 13.81
N SER A 76 -2.55 18.48 14.33
CA SER A 76 -1.99 18.48 15.68
C SER A 76 -0.53 18.96 15.76
N ASN A 77 0.07 19.43 14.66
CA ASN A 77 1.49 19.79 14.56
C ASN A 77 2.42 18.72 15.17
N SER A 78 2.15 17.45 14.88
CA SER A 78 2.88 16.33 15.47
C SER A 78 4.27 16.15 14.85
N GLU A 79 5.29 15.92 15.69
CA GLU A 79 6.67 15.57 15.30
C GLU A 79 6.74 14.30 14.41
N TYR A 80 5.81 13.36 14.59
CA TYR A 80 5.75 12.13 13.79
C TYR A 80 5.33 12.32 12.33
N LEU A 81 4.94 13.54 11.92
CA LEU A 81 4.50 13.80 10.54
C LEU A 81 5.63 13.50 9.53
N ASP A 82 6.85 13.97 9.81
CA ASP A 82 8.00 13.78 8.92
C ASP A 82 8.42 12.31 8.80
N GLU A 83 8.29 11.57 9.91
CA GLU A 83 8.51 10.12 9.91
C GLU A 83 7.50 9.40 9.02
N VAL A 84 6.21 9.74 9.13
CA VAL A 84 5.14 9.15 8.31
C VAL A 84 5.35 9.47 6.83
N ILE A 85 5.74 10.70 6.50
CA ILE A 85 6.05 11.11 5.12
C ILE A 85 7.25 10.34 4.58
N THR A 86 8.31 10.20 5.37
CA THR A 86 9.52 9.47 4.95
C THR A 86 9.21 7.99 4.68
N ARG A 87 8.38 7.35 5.53
CA ARG A 87 7.93 5.97 5.32
C ARG A 87 7.08 5.82 4.04
N GLU A 88 6.24 6.81 3.73
CA GLU A 88 5.47 6.86 2.47
C GLU A 88 6.38 6.91 1.24
N ILE A 89 7.39 7.79 1.27
CA ILE A 89 8.36 7.92 0.18
C ILE A 89 9.14 6.61 -0.02
N ASN A 90 9.59 5.99 1.08
CA ASN A 90 10.32 4.72 1.01
C ASN A 90 9.47 3.60 0.41
N LEU A 91 8.19 3.51 0.80
CA LEU A 91 7.27 2.54 0.22
C LEU A 91 7.06 2.80 -1.28
N LYS A 92 6.82 4.06 -1.68
CA LYS A 92 6.68 4.43 -3.09
C LYS A 92 7.89 3.99 -3.91
N GLN A 93 9.09 4.31 -3.44
CA GLN A 93 10.33 3.92 -4.12
C GLN A 93 10.50 2.41 -4.24
N LYS A 94 10.14 1.64 -3.18
CA LYS A 94 10.14 0.17 -3.21
C LYS A 94 9.20 -0.35 -4.32
N LEU A 95 7.96 0.14 -4.36
CA LEU A 95 6.96 -0.28 -5.34
C LEU A 95 7.38 0.12 -6.77
N ASP A 96 7.88 1.33 -6.97
CA ASP A 96 8.36 1.80 -8.28
C ASP A 96 9.50 0.93 -8.83
N ARG A 97 10.41 0.44 -7.97
CA ARG A 97 11.47 -0.50 -8.38
C ARG A 97 10.90 -1.84 -8.85
N ILE A 98 9.92 -2.37 -8.12
CA ILE A 98 9.26 -3.65 -8.48
C ILE A 98 8.50 -3.49 -9.81
N ILE A 99 7.70 -2.43 -9.94
CA ILE A 99 6.93 -2.13 -11.16
C ILE A 99 7.87 -2.01 -12.36
N LYS A 100 8.95 -1.22 -12.27
CA LYS A 100 9.94 -1.11 -13.35
C LYS A 100 10.57 -2.45 -13.73
N SER A 101 10.80 -3.32 -12.75
CA SER A 101 11.31 -4.67 -13.03
C SER A 101 10.29 -5.53 -13.78
N LEU A 102 9.00 -5.39 -13.49
CA LEU A 102 7.92 -6.10 -14.18
C LEU A 102 7.68 -5.55 -15.58
N GLU A 103 7.70 -4.22 -15.75
CA GLU A 103 7.53 -3.55 -17.05
C GLU A 103 8.59 -4.01 -18.06
N ARG A 104 9.84 -4.20 -17.61
CA ARG A 104 10.91 -4.76 -18.47
C ARG A 104 10.63 -6.18 -18.96
N LYS A 105 9.89 -7.00 -18.19
CA LYS A 105 9.51 -8.36 -18.59
C LYS A 105 8.34 -8.41 -19.57
N ILE A 106 7.68 -7.28 -19.82
CA ILE A 106 6.57 -7.18 -20.79
C ILE A 106 7.09 -6.77 -22.16
N ILE A 107 8.13 -5.92 -22.19
CA ILE A 107 8.72 -5.39 -23.42
C ILE A 107 9.65 -6.42 -24.11
N HIS A 108 10.17 -7.39 -23.35
CA HIS A 108 11.02 -8.49 -23.81
C HIS A 108 10.26 -9.81 -23.78
#